data_AF-A0AAU1GC29-F1
#
_entry.id   AF-A0AAU1GC29-F1
#
_cell.length_a   1.000
_cell.length_b   1.000
_cell.length_c   1.000
_cell.angle_alpha   90.00
_cell.angle_beta   90.00
_cell.angle_gamma   90.00
#
_symmetry.space_group_name_H-M   'P 1'
#
loop_
_entity.id
_entity.type
_entity.pdbx_description
1 polymer ?
#
loop_
_entity_poly.entity_id
_entity_poly.type
_entity_poly.pdbx_seq_one_letter_code
_entity_poly.pdbx_strand_id
1 'polypeptide(L)'
;MALVAPQARAWRTPRTAALFTGAGVALVPWMLVLAKTLPQTAEVPNWATAWIGLDVMLAAGLTGTGVLLRRGDPRASAVAAATAALLAMDAWFDVTTSLGTGQQGIALLLAAGAELPLALACAAVAVRRQG
;
A
#
# COMPACT_ATOMS: atom_id res chain seq x y z
N MET A 1 30.39 -11.12 -40.81
CA MET A 1 30.83 -10.66 -39.48
C MET A 1 30.23 -9.29 -39.24
N ALA A 2 29.00 -9.23 -38.72
CA ALA A 2 28.24 -7.99 -38.54
C ALA A 2 28.43 -7.46 -37.11
N LEU A 3 28.92 -6.22 -37.00
CA LEU A 3 29.07 -5.50 -35.74
C LEU A 3 27.69 -5.13 -35.20
N VAL A 4 27.28 -5.76 -34.10
CA VAL A 4 26.12 -5.32 -33.30
C VAL A 4 26.58 -4.14 -32.46
N ALA A 5 26.13 -2.94 -32.81
CA ALA A 5 26.32 -1.76 -31.97
C ALA A 5 25.60 -1.96 -30.61
N PRO A 6 26.23 -1.66 -29.46
CA PRO A 6 25.55 -1.69 -28.19
C PRO A 6 24.46 -0.62 -28.21
N GLN A 7 23.20 -1.04 -28.13
CA GLN A 7 22.08 -0.14 -27.91
C GLN A 7 22.29 0.48 -26.52
N ALA A 8 22.68 1.75 -26.49
CA ALA A 8 22.79 2.51 -25.25
C ALA A 8 21.41 2.50 -24.57
N ARG A 9 21.25 1.66 -23.53
CA ARG A 9 20.17 1.82 -22.56
C ARG A 9 20.20 3.28 -22.17
N ALA A 10 19.12 4.04 -22.35
CA ALA A 10 19.11 5.43 -21.97
C ALA A 10 19.08 5.52 -20.44
N TRP A 11 20.12 6.08 -19.83
CA TRP A 11 20.24 6.32 -18.38
C TRP A 11 19.36 7.51 -17.95
N ARG A 12 18.07 7.50 -18.30
CA ARG A 12 17.09 8.55 -17.97
C ARG A 12 16.47 8.38 -16.57
N THR A 13 17.10 7.63 -15.68
CA THR A 13 16.61 7.30 -14.33
C THR A 13 17.11 8.16 -13.14
N PRO A 14 18.16 9.01 -13.22
CA PRO A 14 18.68 9.65 -12.01
C PRO A 14 17.80 10.78 -11.49
N ARG A 15 17.08 11.49 -12.37
CA ARG A 15 16.24 12.64 -11.98
C ARG A 15 14.94 12.22 -11.30
N THR A 16 14.29 11.17 -11.79
CA THR A 16 13.07 10.63 -11.18
C THR A 16 13.38 9.98 -9.84
N ALA A 17 14.49 9.22 -9.74
CA ALA A 17 14.95 8.67 -8.48
C ALA A 17 15.26 9.78 -7.45
N ALA A 18 16.00 10.82 -7.85
CA ALA A 18 16.29 11.95 -6.98
C ALA A 18 15.02 12.71 -6.54
N LEU A 19 14.02 12.85 -7.43
CA LEU A 19 12.73 13.45 -7.10
C LEU A 19 11.98 12.66 -6.03
N PHE A 20 11.82 11.35 -6.19
CA PHE A 20 11.12 10.51 -5.20
C PHE A 20 11.87 10.46 -3.86
N THR A 21 13.20 10.32 -3.89
CA THR A 21 14.02 10.37 -2.67
C THR A 21 13.92 11.72 -1.98
N GLY A 22 14.02 12.81 -2.74
CA GLY A 22 13.89 14.18 -2.22
C GLY A 22 12.51 14.43 -1.61
N ALA A 23 11.44 13.98 -2.26
CA ALA A 23 10.08 14.06 -1.73
C ALA A 23 9.94 13.27 -0.41
N GLY A 24 10.50 12.06 -0.34
CA GLY A 24 10.52 11.26 0.89
C GLY A 24 11.24 11.94 2.04
N VAL A 25 12.41 12.54 1.79
CA VAL A 25 13.15 13.31 2.81
C VAL A 25 12.37 14.56 3.22
N ALA A 26 11.73 15.25 2.28
CA ALA A 26 10.93 16.44 2.56
C ALA A 26 9.69 16.17 3.44
N LEU A 27 9.19 14.93 3.47
CA LEU A 27 8.12 14.54 4.38
C LEU A 27 8.56 14.49 5.84
N VAL A 28 9.84 14.29 6.14
CA VAL A 28 10.34 14.16 7.53
C VAL A 28 10.12 15.45 8.34
N PRO A 29 10.52 16.65 7.86
CA PRO A 29 10.18 17.89 8.54
C PRO A 29 8.68 18.08 8.75
N TRP A 30 7.84 17.72 7.77
CA TRP A 30 6.40 17.84 7.89
C TRP A 30 5.83 16.92 8.98
N MET A 31 6.31 15.67 9.07
CA MET A 31 5.92 14.74 10.14
C MET A 31 6.25 15.30 11.53
N LEU A 32 7.38 16.00 11.69
CA LEU A 32 7.73 16.65 12.97
C LEU A 32 6.79 17.80 13.31
N VAL A 33 6.31 18.54 12.31
CA VAL A 33 5.29 19.58 12.50
C VAL A 33 3.98 18.93 12.95
N LEU A 34 3.52 17.88 12.25
CA LEU A 34 2.30 17.16 12.62
C LEU A 34 2.37 16.61 14.04
N ALA A 35 3.48 15.97 14.43
CA ALA A 35 3.65 15.41 15.78
C ALA A 35 3.53 16.46 16.91
N LYS A 36 3.81 17.73 16.63
CA LYS A 36 3.72 18.83 17.61
C LYS A 36 2.40 19.59 17.58
N THR A 37 1.68 19.54 16.46
CA THR A 37 0.54 20.42 16.18
C THR A 37 -0.80 19.69 16.13
N LEU A 38 -0.80 18.38 15.86
CA LEU A 38 -2.04 17.61 15.82
C LEU A 38 -2.60 17.37 17.23
N PRO A 39 -3.90 17.62 17.44
CA PRO A 39 -4.57 17.24 18.68
C PRO A 39 -4.62 15.71 18.81
N GLN A 40 -4.66 15.21 20.05
CA GLN A 40 -4.74 13.77 20.33
C GLN A 40 -6.08 13.15 19.93
N THR A 41 -7.13 13.97 19.87
CA THR A 41 -8.46 13.57 19.41
C THR A 41 -8.90 14.48 18.28
N ALA A 42 -9.57 13.90 17.29
CA ALA A 42 -10.10 14.63 16.14
C ALA A 42 -11.51 14.13 15.83
N GLU A 43 -12.44 15.06 15.65
CA GLU A 43 -13.74 14.76 15.05
C GLU A 43 -13.62 14.92 13.54
N VAL A 44 -13.79 13.82 12.80
CA VAL A 44 -13.63 13.79 11.35
C VAL A 44 -15.02 13.71 10.70
N PRO A 45 -15.43 14.72 9.92
CA PRO A 45 -16.65 14.64 9.12
C PRO A 45 -16.62 13.45 8.15
N ASN A 46 -17.75 12.78 7.96
CA ASN A 46 -17.89 11.63 7.06
C ASN A 46 -17.03 10.40 7.43
N TRP A 47 -16.74 10.22 8.72
CA TRP A 47 -15.95 9.09 9.23
C TRP A 47 -16.38 7.73 8.67
N ALA A 48 -17.67 7.41 8.71
CA ALA A 48 -18.20 6.16 8.17
C ALA A 48 -17.95 6.00 6.66
N THR A 49 -18.05 7.09 5.89
CA THR A 49 -17.80 7.06 4.44
C THR A 49 -16.33 6.79 4.14
N ALA A 50 -15.40 7.31 4.95
CA ALA A 50 -13.97 7.03 4.78
C ALA A 50 -13.65 5.53 4.94
N TRP A 51 -14.21 4.90 5.99
CA TRP A 51 -14.05 3.45 6.22
C TRP A 51 -14.66 2.61 5.11
N ILE A 52 -15.93 2.86 4.76
CA ILE A 52 -16.59 2.14 3.68
C ILE A 52 -15.83 2.32 2.35
N GLY A 53 -15.27 3.51 2.11
CA GLY A 53 -14.45 3.77 0.93
C GLY A 53 -13.19 2.90 0.87
N LEU A 54 -12.49 2.77 2.01
CA LEU A 54 -11.31 1.90 2.12
C LEU A 54 -11.68 0.42 1.91
N ASP A 55 -12.75 -0.06 2.55
CA ASP A 55 -13.26 -1.43 2.39
C ASP A 55 -13.63 -1.73 0.93
N VAL A 56 -14.28 -0.80 0.24
CA VAL A 56 -14.63 -0.95 -1.18
C VAL A 56 -13.36 -1.06 -2.04
N MET A 57 -12.33 -0.26 -1.76
CA MET A 57 -11.04 -0.36 -2.45
C MET A 57 -10.35 -1.70 -2.20
N LEU A 58 -10.37 -2.20 -0.96
CA LEU A 58 -9.82 -3.51 -0.59
C LEU A 58 -10.57 -4.65 -1.30
N ALA A 59 -11.90 -4.63 -1.24
CA ALA A 59 -12.75 -5.63 -1.89
C ALA A 59 -12.52 -5.65 -3.41
N ALA A 60 -12.42 -4.47 -4.04
CA ALA A 60 -12.12 -4.34 -5.46
C ALA A 60 -10.70 -4.85 -5.79
N GLY A 61 -9.70 -4.52 -4.96
CA GLY A 61 -8.31 -4.95 -5.14
C GLY A 61 -8.14 -6.47 -5.02
N LEU A 62 -8.73 -7.08 -3.99
CA LEU A 62 -8.71 -8.53 -3.78
C LEU A 62 -9.45 -9.27 -4.89
N THR A 63 -10.66 -8.83 -5.21
CA THR A 63 -11.47 -9.44 -6.29
C THR A 63 -10.77 -9.28 -7.64
N GLY A 64 -10.27 -8.08 -7.94
CA GLY A 64 -9.52 -7.79 -9.15
C GLY A 64 -8.26 -8.64 -9.27
N THR A 65 -7.48 -8.76 -8.19
CA THR A 65 -6.32 -9.64 -8.13
C THR A 65 -6.70 -11.09 -8.44
N GLY A 66 -7.74 -11.62 -7.79
CA GLY A 66 -8.23 -12.97 -8.03
C GLY A 66 -8.71 -13.21 -9.48
N VAL A 67 -9.46 -12.27 -10.05
CA VAL A 67 -9.95 -12.35 -11.44
C VAL A 67 -8.80 -12.31 -12.43
N LEU A 68 -7.85 -11.39 -12.27
CA LEU A 68 -6.68 -11.26 -13.15
C LEU A 68 -5.76 -12.47 -13.04
N LEU A 69 -5.59 -13.03 -11.84
CA LEU A 69 -4.87 -14.28 -11.62
C LEU A 69 -5.49 -15.43 -12.41
N ARG A 70 -6.82 -15.59 -12.35
CA ARG A 70 -7.55 -16.62 -13.10
C ARG A 70 -7.44 -16.45 -14.61
N ARG A 71 -7.31 -15.21 -15.10
CA ARG A 71 -7.15 -14.89 -16.52
C ARG A 71 -5.71 -14.97 -17.02
N GLY A 72 -4.73 -15.18 -16.12
CA GLY A 72 -3.31 -15.14 -16.48
C GLY A 72 -2.83 -13.74 -16.89
N ASP A 73 -3.52 -12.68 -16.48
CA ASP A 73 -3.23 -11.31 -16.92
C ASP A 73 -1.98 -10.76 -16.20
N PRO A 74 -0.98 -10.19 -16.92
CA PRO A 74 0.22 -9.61 -16.31
C PRO A 74 -0.09 -8.44 -15.36
N ARG A 75 -1.21 -7.72 -15.54
CA ARG A 75 -1.64 -6.64 -14.64
C ARG A 75 -1.93 -7.11 -13.22
N ALA A 76 -2.13 -8.42 -13.02
CA ALA A 76 -2.29 -9.01 -11.69
C ALA A 76 -1.15 -8.62 -10.73
N SER A 77 0.08 -8.47 -11.24
CA SER A 77 1.22 -8.07 -10.39
C SER A 77 1.03 -6.68 -9.77
N ALA A 78 0.68 -5.69 -10.60
CA ALA A 78 0.50 -4.31 -10.17
C ALA A 78 -0.73 -4.16 -9.24
N VAL A 79 -1.84 -4.81 -9.58
CA VAL A 79 -3.06 -4.77 -8.74
C VAL A 79 -2.82 -5.47 -7.40
N ALA A 80 -2.10 -6.59 -7.39
CA ALA A 80 -1.74 -7.28 -6.15
C ALA A 80 -0.79 -6.44 -5.29
N ALA A 81 0.20 -5.76 -5.88
CA ALA A 81 1.09 -4.85 -5.15
C ALA A 81 0.33 -3.69 -4.49
N ALA A 82 -0.59 -3.07 -5.23
CA ALA A 82 -1.44 -2.01 -4.69
C ALA A 82 -2.37 -2.51 -3.58
N THR A 83 -2.97 -3.69 -3.77
CA THR A 83 -3.85 -4.32 -2.76
C THR A 83 -3.08 -4.69 -1.49
N ALA A 84 -1.85 -5.17 -1.62
CA ALA A 84 -0.98 -5.47 -0.48
C ALA A 84 -0.66 -4.21 0.34
N ALA A 85 -0.33 -3.10 -0.33
CA ALA A 85 -0.09 -1.82 0.33
C ALA A 85 -1.34 -1.30 1.05
N LEU A 86 -2.53 -1.42 0.41
CA LEU A 86 -3.80 -1.03 1.03
C LEU A 86 -4.11 -1.86 2.28
N LEU A 87 -3.96 -3.19 2.23
CA LEU A 87 -4.18 -4.07 3.40
C LEU A 87 -3.22 -3.77 4.56
N ALA A 88 -1.96 -3.44 4.25
CA ALA A 88 -1.01 -3.03 5.29
C ALA A 88 -1.40 -1.69 5.94
N MET A 89 -1.95 -0.76 5.16
CA MET A 89 -2.47 0.51 5.67
C MET A 89 -3.74 0.32 6.49
N ASP A 90 -4.65 -0.54 6.04
CA ASP A 90 -5.87 -0.92 6.76
C ASP A 90 -5.55 -1.47 8.16
N ALA A 91 -4.67 -2.48 8.23
CA ALA A 91 -4.19 -3.03 9.50
C ALA A 91 -3.55 -2.00 10.42
N TRP A 92 -2.79 -1.07 9.85
CA TRP A 92 -2.22 0.04 10.62
C TRP A 92 -3.32 0.96 11.16
N PHE A 93 -4.31 1.33 10.34
CA PHE A 93 -5.42 2.19 10.74
C PHE A 93 -6.30 1.54 11.80
N ASP A 94 -6.68 0.28 11.64
CA ASP A 94 -7.50 -0.45 12.61
C ASP A 94 -6.82 -0.57 13.97
N VAL A 95 -5.54 -0.94 14.00
CA VAL A 95 -4.79 -1.03 15.25
C VAL A 95 -4.62 0.34 15.89
N THR A 96 -4.24 1.37 15.13
CA THR A 96 -3.99 2.71 15.69
C THR A 96 -5.25 3.43 16.17
N THR A 97 -6.39 3.25 15.49
CA THR A 97 -7.67 3.88 15.87
C THR A 97 -8.38 3.14 17.00
N SER A 98 -8.05 1.87 17.24
CA SER A 98 -8.61 1.08 18.34
C SER A 98 -7.81 1.15 19.64
N LEU A 99 -6.64 1.80 19.67
CA LEU A 99 -5.82 1.92 20.88
C LEU A 99 -6.59 2.53 22.05
N GLY A 100 -6.60 1.84 23.19
CA GLY A 100 -7.29 2.31 24.39
C GLY A 100 -8.81 2.12 24.37
N THR A 101 -9.36 1.46 23.33
CA THR A 101 -10.77 1.08 23.24
C THR A 101 -10.97 -0.41 23.55
N GLY A 102 -12.22 -0.82 23.82
CA GLY A 102 -12.55 -2.24 24.03
C GLY A 102 -12.36 -3.13 22.78
N GLN A 103 -12.26 -2.51 21.60
CA GLN A 103 -12.13 -3.19 20.32
C GLN A 103 -10.67 -3.50 19.95
N GLN A 104 -9.68 -3.02 20.72
CA GLN A 104 -8.26 -3.19 20.42
C GLN A 104 -7.85 -4.66 20.20
N GLY A 105 -8.40 -5.58 21.01
CA GLY A 105 -8.11 -7.01 20.86
C GLY A 105 -8.63 -7.60 19.55
N ILE A 106 -9.80 -7.16 19.10
CA ILE A 106 -10.39 -7.60 17.82
C ILE A 106 -9.59 -7.02 16.65
N ALA A 107 -9.23 -5.74 16.71
CA ALA A 107 -8.40 -5.11 15.68
C ALA A 107 -7.04 -5.80 15.52
N LEU A 108 -6.36 -6.11 16.63
CA LEU A 108 -5.10 -6.88 16.58
C LEU A 108 -5.28 -8.28 16.00
N LEU A 109 -6.39 -8.96 16.34
CA LEU A 109 -6.69 -10.29 15.82
C LEU A 109 -6.95 -10.26 14.31
N LEU A 110 -7.70 -9.28 13.81
CA LEU A 110 -7.98 -9.11 12.38
C LEU A 110 -6.73 -8.70 11.61
N ALA A 111 -5.95 -7.75 12.13
CA ALA A 111 -4.69 -7.34 11.55
C ALA A 111 -3.71 -8.52 11.39
N ALA A 112 -3.50 -9.29 12.47
CA ALA A 112 -2.58 -10.42 12.44
C ALA A 112 -3.13 -11.65 11.71
N GLY A 113 -4.45 -11.88 11.79
CA GLY A 113 -5.10 -13.10 11.31
C GLY A 113 -5.65 -13.02 9.88
N ALA A 114 -5.97 -11.83 9.39
CA ALA A 114 -6.60 -11.63 8.10
C ALA A 114 -5.83 -10.63 7.22
N GLU A 115 -5.70 -9.38 7.65
CA GLU A 115 -5.20 -8.29 6.79
C GLU A 115 -3.73 -8.50 6.40
N LEU A 116 -2.82 -8.69 7.38
CA LEU A 116 -1.40 -8.91 7.10
C LEU A 116 -1.15 -10.21 6.31
N PRO A 117 -1.79 -11.35 6.64
CA PRO A 117 -1.69 -12.56 5.80
C PRO A 117 -2.14 -12.33 4.35
N LEU A 118 -3.26 -11.63 4.14
CA LEU A 118 -3.74 -11.29 2.80
C LEU A 118 -2.78 -10.32 2.09
N ALA A 119 -2.20 -9.36 2.81
CA ALA A 119 -1.21 -8.44 2.27
C ALA A 119 0.03 -9.19 1.78
N LEU A 120 0.54 -10.14 2.59
CA LEU A 120 1.66 -11.00 2.23
C LEU A 120 1.34 -11.90 1.03
N ALA A 121 0.12 -12.45 0.95
CA ALA A 121 -0.31 -13.23 -0.20
C ALA A 121 -0.34 -12.40 -1.49
N CYS A 122 -0.88 -11.17 -1.41
CA CYS A 122 -0.89 -10.23 -2.54
C CYS A 122 0.54 -9.82 -2.94
N ALA A 123 1.41 -9.52 -1.97
CA ALA A 123 2.81 -9.19 -2.24
C ALA A 123 3.56 -10.36 -2.90
N ALA A 124 3.31 -11.59 -2.46
CA ALA A 124 3.90 -12.79 -3.07
C ALA A 124 3.45 -12.95 -4.53
N VAL A 125 2.17 -12.69 -4.84
CA VAL A 125 1.68 -12.66 -6.23
C VAL A 125 2.38 -11.58 -7.05
N ALA A 126 2.54 -10.39 -6.47
CA ALA A 126 3.19 -9.26 -7.13
C ALA A 126 4.63 -9.61 -7.53
N VAL A 127 5.42 -10.17 -6.62
CA VAL A 127 6.83 -10.52 -6.86
C VAL A 127 6.98 -11.66 -7.86
N ARG A 128 6.17 -12.73 -7.74
CA ARG A 128 6.29 -13.93 -8.59
C ARG A 128 5.99 -13.68 -10.07
N ARG A 129 5.31 -12.58 -10.41
CA ARG A 129 4.93 -12.21 -11.78
C ARG A 129 5.89 -11.21 -12.42
N GLN A 130 6.88 -10.70 -11.68
CA GLN A 130 7.91 -9.79 -12.18
C GLN A 130 9.18 -10.51 -12.66
N GLY A 131 9.36 -11.78 -12.28
CA GLY A 131 10.43 -12.67 -12.76
C GLY A 131 9.92 -13.63 -13.82
#